data_AF-A0A2C5V3A9-F1
#
_entry.id   AF-A0A2C5V3A9-F1
#
_cell.length_a   1.000
_cell.length_b   1.000
_cell.length_c   1.000
_cell.angle_alpha   90.00
_cell.angle_beta   90.00
_cell.angle_gamma   90.00
#
_symmetry.space_group_name_H-M   'P 1'
#
loop_
_entity.id
_entity.type
_entity.pdbx_description
1 polymer ?
#
loop_
_entity_poly.entity_id
_entity_poly.type
_entity_poly.pdbx_seq_one_letter_code
_entity_poly.pdbx_strand_id
1 'polypeptide(L)'
;MSTTPSTLAASTKKNKKNQPAAPDLVKAVGALFDIAAKAPPPLQLQAMTRDKLYEMLVLARLLKVFRRAHPKGSIIHRPPSKGGKASEVIVASKPALADRQRFSHFDLLDAADRPVGEAWTSVEFESLSWAHNGGYPGNAPRQARHELDVCVLEPGAGERPSHLQVFAGISCKDVRSSSKENVREALGLRRETAFLHRPVQSLAPWLVTEVPAKPSAPILLISSDVGVRKYSSPVDALGVYVRFVRRPWEAEV
;
A
#
# COMPACT_ATOMS: atom_id res chain seq x y z
N MET A 1 18.93 -49.10 39.28
CA MET A 1 19.13 -47.86 38.51
C MET A 1 18.22 -47.92 37.30
N SER A 2 17.17 -47.10 37.27
CA SER A 2 16.21 -47.05 36.15
C SER A 2 16.06 -45.58 35.76
N THR A 3 16.55 -45.24 34.57
CA THR A 3 16.56 -43.89 34.02
C THR A 3 15.29 -43.66 33.24
N THR A 4 14.40 -42.81 33.76
CA THR A 4 13.25 -42.28 33.01
C THR A 4 13.71 -41.03 32.23
N PRO A 5 13.53 -40.96 30.91
CA PRO A 5 13.79 -39.74 30.17
C PRO A 5 12.61 -38.77 30.31
N SER A 6 12.89 -37.59 30.85
CA SER A 6 11.98 -36.44 30.88
C SER A 6 11.83 -35.87 29.46
N THR A 7 10.69 -36.08 28.83
CA THR A 7 10.29 -35.42 27.59
C THR A 7 9.90 -33.96 27.87
N LEU A 8 10.87 -33.05 27.72
CA LEU A 8 10.60 -31.63 27.56
C LEU A 8 9.88 -31.41 26.22
N ALA A 9 8.56 -31.25 26.27
CA ALA A 9 7.78 -30.78 25.14
C ALA A 9 8.19 -29.34 24.81
N ALA A 10 9.02 -29.17 23.79
CA ALA A 10 9.33 -27.87 23.22
C ALA A 10 8.04 -27.31 22.58
N SER A 11 7.35 -26.40 23.29
CA SER A 11 6.27 -25.60 22.71
C SER A 11 6.89 -24.67 21.66
N THR A 12 6.89 -25.08 20.41
CA THR A 12 7.20 -24.21 19.28
C THR A 12 6.09 -23.17 19.18
N LYS A 13 6.33 -21.97 19.72
CA LYS A 13 5.52 -20.79 19.45
C LYS A 13 5.61 -20.51 17.95
N LYS A 14 4.68 -21.08 17.16
CA LYS A 14 4.52 -20.75 15.75
C LYS A 14 4.33 -19.23 15.65
N ASN A 15 5.24 -18.57 14.94
CA ASN A 15 5.15 -17.15 14.63
C ASN A 15 3.81 -16.89 13.93
N LYS A 16 2.85 -16.27 14.63
CA LYS A 16 1.50 -15.98 14.14
C LYS A 16 1.47 -15.06 12.90
N LYS A 17 2.61 -14.47 12.50
CA LYS A 17 2.73 -13.55 11.36
C LYS A 17 2.34 -14.15 10.01
N ASN A 18 2.55 -15.45 9.81
CA ASN A 18 2.27 -16.11 8.52
C ASN A 18 0.97 -16.92 8.50
N GLN A 19 0.12 -16.81 9.53
CA GLN A 19 -1.18 -17.47 9.50
C GLN A 19 -2.15 -16.70 8.61
N PRO A 20 -2.94 -17.40 7.77
CA PRO A 20 -4.05 -16.79 7.07
C PRO A 20 -4.98 -16.08 8.06
N ALA A 21 -5.46 -14.90 7.68
CA ALA A 21 -6.48 -14.19 8.44
C ALA A 21 -7.78 -15.00 8.47
N ALA A 22 -8.57 -14.86 9.55
CA ALA A 22 -9.85 -15.53 9.66
C ALA A 22 -10.77 -15.14 8.48
N PRO A 23 -11.53 -16.08 7.88
CA PRO A 23 -12.37 -15.80 6.71
C PRO A 23 -13.36 -14.65 6.90
N ASP A 24 -13.93 -14.50 8.09
CA ASP A 24 -14.86 -13.42 8.42
C ASP A 24 -14.18 -12.03 8.37
N LEU A 25 -12.90 -11.95 8.74
CA LEU A 25 -12.12 -10.72 8.63
C LEU A 25 -11.83 -10.37 7.17
N VAL A 26 -11.50 -11.38 6.36
CA VAL A 26 -11.30 -11.20 4.91
C VAL A 26 -12.58 -10.67 4.26
N LYS A 27 -13.73 -11.26 4.62
CA LYS A 27 -15.05 -10.81 4.16
C LYS A 27 -15.38 -9.38 4.62
N ALA A 28 -15.08 -9.04 5.87
CA ALA A 28 -15.32 -7.70 6.41
C ALA A 28 -14.51 -6.62 5.71
N VAL A 29 -13.25 -6.89 5.36
CA VAL A 29 -12.43 -5.96 4.56
C VAL A 29 -12.91 -5.92 3.11
N GLY A 30 -13.29 -7.04 2.51
CA GLY A 30 -13.88 -7.10 1.17
C GLY A 30 -15.11 -6.19 1.04
N ALA A 31 -16.01 -6.22 2.02
CA ALA A 31 -17.19 -5.34 2.03
C ALA A 31 -16.85 -3.83 2.02
N LEU A 32 -15.67 -3.43 2.50
CA LEU A 32 -15.23 -2.04 2.43
C LEU A 32 -14.85 -1.63 0.98
N PHE A 33 -14.39 -2.56 0.17
CA PHE A 33 -14.13 -2.32 -1.25
C PHE A 33 -15.42 -2.08 -2.01
N ASP A 34 -16.49 -2.80 -1.70
CA ASP A 34 -17.80 -2.59 -2.33
C ASP A 34 -18.33 -1.18 -2.09
N ILE A 35 -18.18 -0.69 -0.87
CA ILE A 35 -18.57 0.67 -0.50
C ILE A 35 -17.73 1.72 -1.24
N ALA A 36 -16.43 1.45 -1.44
CA ALA A 36 -15.52 2.39 -2.08
C ALA A 36 -15.67 2.39 -3.61
N ALA A 37 -15.63 1.20 -4.23
CA ALA A 37 -15.64 1.01 -5.67
C ALA A 37 -17.05 1.02 -6.28
N LYS A 38 -18.12 0.74 -5.51
CA LYS A 38 -19.48 0.51 -6.02
C LYS A 38 -19.52 -0.55 -7.13
N ALA A 39 -18.73 -1.61 -7.01
CA ALA A 39 -18.63 -2.66 -8.03
C ALA A 39 -19.74 -3.71 -7.87
N PRO A 40 -20.56 -3.97 -8.91
CA PRO A 40 -21.42 -5.15 -8.98
C PRO A 40 -20.78 -6.23 -9.89
N PRO A 41 -20.71 -7.52 -9.47
CA PRO A 41 -21.00 -8.03 -8.13
C PRO A 41 -19.93 -7.63 -7.09
N PRO A 42 -20.23 -7.79 -5.78
CA PRO A 42 -19.30 -7.50 -4.70
C PRO A 42 -17.91 -8.09 -4.92
N LEU A 43 -16.88 -7.29 -4.62
CA LEU A 43 -15.48 -7.67 -4.72
C LEU A 43 -15.11 -8.64 -3.60
N GLN A 44 -14.45 -9.71 -4.00
CA GLN A 44 -14.04 -10.81 -3.15
C GLN A 44 -12.52 -10.80 -3.01
N LEU A 45 -12.07 -10.80 -1.77
CA LEU A 45 -10.66 -10.96 -1.42
C LEU A 45 -10.32 -12.44 -1.26
N GLN A 46 -9.18 -12.85 -1.80
CA GLN A 46 -8.63 -14.19 -1.55
C GLN A 46 -8.15 -14.34 -0.10
N ALA A 47 -7.98 -15.58 0.36
CA ALA A 47 -7.34 -15.85 1.64
C ALA A 47 -5.91 -15.30 1.65
N MET A 48 -5.56 -14.51 2.69
CA MET A 48 -4.28 -13.82 2.80
C MET A 48 -3.81 -13.71 4.25
N THR A 49 -2.55 -13.34 4.47
CA THR A 49 -2.00 -13.10 5.80
C THR A 49 -2.62 -11.85 6.45
N ARG A 50 -2.48 -11.69 7.77
CA ARG A 50 -2.98 -10.47 8.46
C ARG A 50 -2.30 -9.20 7.97
N ASP A 51 -0.99 -9.24 7.77
CA ASP A 51 -0.22 -8.10 7.25
C ASP A 51 -0.77 -7.67 5.88
N LYS A 52 -1.00 -8.63 4.98
CA LYS A 52 -1.57 -8.32 3.66
C LYS A 52 -3.03 -7.86 3.76
N LEU A 53 -3.84 -8.43 4.65
CA LEU A 53 -5.20 -7.97 4.89
C LEU A 53 -5.24 -6.54 5.41
N TYR A 54 -4.24 -6.13 6.20
CA TYR A 54 -4.09 -4.76 6.66
C TYR A 54 -3.76 -3.80 5.51
N GLU A 55 -2.91 -4.18 4.57
CA GLU A 55 -2.70 -3.41 3.33
C GLU A 55 -3.99 -3.24 2.53
N MET A 56 -4.81 -4.30 2.41
CA MET A 56 -6.10 -4.22 1.73
C MET A 56 -7.09 -3.29 2.45
N LEU A 57 -7.09 -3.29 3.78
CA LEU A 57 -7.86 -2.31 4.56
C LEU A 57 -7.41 -0.87 4.26
N VAL A 58 -6.10 -0.65 4.15
CA VAL A 58 -5.53 0.67 3.81
C VAL A 58 -5.91 1.09 2.40
N LEU A 59 -5.84 0.18 1.42
CA LEU A 59 -6.31 0.44 0.06
C LEU A 59 -7.81 0.79 0.04
N ALA A 60 -8.67 0.04 0.73
CA ALA A 60 -10.09 0.36 0.81
C ALA A 60 -10.34 1.77 1.40
N ARG A 61 -9.54 2.17 2.40
CA ARG A 61 -9.60 3.52 2.99
C ARG A 61 -9.13 4.58 1.99
N LEU A 62 -8.06 4.32 1.25
CA LEU A 62 -7.55 5.18 0.19
C LEU A 62 -8.63 5.45 -0.87
N LEU A 63 -9.25 4.37 -1.39
CA LEU A 63 -10.34 4.45 -2.36
C LEU A 63 -11.55 5.23 -1.81
N LYS A 64 -11.88 5.06 -0.54
CA LYS A 64 -12.95 5.83 0.13
C LYS A 64 -12.61 7.32 0.23
N VAL A 65 -11.35 7.69 0.48
CA VAL A 65 -10.92 9.10 0.48
C VAL A 65 -11.04 9.68 -0.93
N PHE A 66 -10.57 8.96 -1.94
CA PHE A 66 -10.71 9.36 -3.35
C PHE A 66 -12.17 9.62 -3.71
N ARG A 67 -13.07 8.69 -3.40
CA ARG A 67 -14.52 8.82 -3.66
C ARG A 67 -15.13 10.06 -3.02
N ARG A 68 -14.72 10.40 -1.80
CA ARG A 68 -15.21 11.59 -1.10
C ARG A 68 -14.76 12.88 -1.78
N ALA A 69 -13.51 12.91 -2.26
CA ALA A 69 -12.97 14.06 -2.98
C ALA A 69 -13.53 14.17 -4.41
N HIS A 70 -13.93 13.04 -5.02
CA HIS A 70 -14.48 12.95 -6.37
C HIS A 70 -15.87 12.32 -6.34
N PRO A 71 -16.90 13.02 -5.80
CA PRO A 71 -18.24 12.46 -5.62
C PRO A 71 -18.91 12.06 -6.94
N LYS A 72 -18.55 12.74 -8.04
CA LYS A 72 -18.99 12.43 -9.41
C LYS A 72 -18.00 11.57 -10.19
N GLY A 73 -16.82 11.28 -9.62
CA GLY A 73 -15.84 10.39 -10.22
C GLY A 73 -16.17 8.92 -10.00
N SER A 74 -15.44 8.06 -10.68
CA SER A 74 -15.63 6.61 -10.63
C SER A 74 -14.34 5.90 -10.22
N ILE A 75 -14.51 4.68 -9.69
CA ILE A 75 -13.43 3.77 -9.32
C ILE A 75 -13.76 2.45 -9.98
N ILE A 76 -12.90 1.97 -10.88
CA ILE A 76 -13.14 0.76 -11.65
C ILE A 76 -12.12 -0.29 -11.23
N HIS A 77 -12.59 -1.41 -10.68
CA HIS A 77 -11.72 -2.57 -10.46
C HIS A 77 -11.35 -3.20 -11.81
N ARG A 78 -10.04 -3.44 -11.98
CA ARG A 78 -9.48 -4.12 -13.14
C ARG A 78 -8.91 -5.46 -12.65
N PRO A 79 -9.58 -6.59 -12.92
CA PRO A 79 -9.01 -7.90 -12.63
C PRO A 79 -7.79 -8.16 -13.53
N PRO A 80 -6.90 -9.11 -13.15
CA PRO A 80 -5.79 -9.47 -14.02
C PRO A 80 -6.28 -10.01 -15.36
N SER A 81 -5.61 -9.61 -16.45
CA SER A 81 -6.00 -10.01 -17.80
C SER A 81 -5.81 -11.51 -18.06
N LYS A 82 -5.07 -12.23 -17.21
CA LYS A 82 -4.94 -13.69 -17.24
C LYS A 82 -5.38 -14.30 -15.92
N GLY A 83 -6.48 -15.06 -15.95
CA GLY A 83 -6.90 -15.92 -14.84
C GLY A 83 -7.68 -15.23 -13.70
N GLY A 84 -8.08 -13.97 -13.85
CA GLY A 84 -8.91 -13.26 -12.87
C GLY A 84 -10.39 -13.21 -13.23
N LYS A 85 -11.26 -13.34 -12.22
CA LYS A 85 -12.70 -13.04 -12.36
C LYS A 85 -12.96 -11.56 -12.09
N ALA A 86 -14.01 -11.02 -12.71
CA ALA A 86 -14.40 -9.62 -12.53
C ALA A 86 -14.68 -9.22 -11.07
N SER A 87 -15.10 -10.17 -10.23
CA SER A 87 -15.36 -9.94 -8.81
C SER A 87 -14.18 -10.26 -7.91
N GLU A 88 -13.05 -10.73 -8.44
CA GLU A 88 -11.96 -11.24 -7.62
C GLU A 88 -10.78 -10.26 -7.62
N VAL A 89 -10.38 -9.83 -6.41
CA VAL A 89 -9.23 -8.97 -6.22
C VAL A 89 -8.01 -9.84 -5.94
N ILE A 90 -7.16 -9.99 -6.96
CA ILE A 90 -5.93 -10.77 -6.90
C ILE A 90 -4.76 -9.81 -6.68
N VAL A 91 -4.02 -9.98 -5.59
CA VAL A 91 -2.89 -9.10 -5.23
C VAL A 91 -1.62 -9.90 -5.03
N ALA A 92 -0.47 -9.24 -5.20
CA ALA A 92 0.81 -9.85 -4.92
C ALA A 92 0.99 -10.10 -3.41
N SER A 93 1.58 -11.25 -3.06
CA SER A 93 1.89 -11.63 -1.66
C SER A 93 3.28 -11.17 -1.20
N LYS A 94 4.06 -10.60 -2.12
CA LYS A 94 5.44 -10.12 -1.98
C LYS A 94 5.64 -8.94 -2.94
N PRO A 95 6.72 -8.15 -2.80
CA PRO A 95 7.08 -7.14 -3.77
C PRO A 95 7.02 -7.68 -5.20
N ALA A 96 6.33 -6.95 -6.07
CA ALA A 96 6.05 -7.35 -7.43
C ALA A 96 6.07 -6.16 -8.39
N LEU A 97 6.13 -6.46 -9.69
CA LEU A 97 5.92 -5.46 -10.74
C LEU A 97 4.44 -5.06 -10.82
N ALA A 98 4.14 -3.92 -11.45
CA ALA A 98 2.78 -3.49 -11.81
C ALA A 98 2.23 -4.32 -12.99
N ASP A 99 2.20 -5.63 -12.81
CA ASP A 99 1.85 -6.62 -13.82
C ASP A 99 0.32 -6.81 -13.88
N ARG A 100 -0.29 -6.13 -14.86
CA ARG A 100 -1.73 -6.19 -15.17
C ARG A 100 -2.20 -7.58 -15.63
N GLN A 101 -1.28 -8.47 -16.01
CA GLN A 101 -1.62 -9.84 -16.37
C GLN A 101 -1.84 -10.71 -15.13
N ARG A 102 -1.22 -10.36 -14.00
CA ARG A 102 -1.21 -11.20 -12.79
C ARG A 102 -1.94 -10.60 -11.61
N PHE A 103 -2.02 -9.28 -11.52
CA PHE A 103 -2.58 -8.60 -10.36
C PHE A 103 -3.69 -7.61 -10.74
N SER A 104 -4.63 -7.45 -9.81
CA SER A 104 -5.69 -6.46 -9.86
C SER A 104 -5.17 -5.06 -9.55
N HIS A 105 -5.82 -4.07 -10.16
CA HIS A 105 -5.67 -2.66 -9.81
C HIS A 105 -7.02 -1.95 -9.87
N PHE A 106 -7.03 -0.66 -9.52
CA PHE A 106 -8.23 0.16 -9.56
C PHE A 106 -7.96 1.44 -10.35
N ASP A 107 -8.67 1.63 -11.46
CA ASP A 107 -8.64 2.90 -12.17
C ASP A 107 -9.39 3.94 -11.33
N LEU A 108 -8.78 5.11 -11.16
CA LEU A 108 -9.38 6.27 -10.52
C LEU A 108 -9.72 7.27 -11.61
N LEU A 109 -11.01 7.60 -11.76
CA LEU A 109 -11.47 8.53 -12.79
C LEU A 109 -12.14 9.76 -12.17
N ASP A 110 -11.91 10.91 -12.79
CA ASP A 110 -12.59 12.15 -12.41
C ASP A 110 -14.05 12.18 -12.90
N ALA A 111 -14.73 13.32 -12.71
CA ALA A 111 -16.12 13.48 -13.09
C ALA A 111 -16.37 13.51 -14.62
N ALA A 112 -15.31 13.63 -15.41
CA ALA A 112 -15.34 13.60 -16.87
C ALA A 112 -14.84 12.26 -17.42
N ASP A 113 -14.80 11.22 -16.58
CA ASP A 113 -14.25 9.89 -16.88
C ASP A 113 -12.80 9.92 -17.39
N ARG A 114 -12.03 10.95 -17.03
CA ARG A 114 -10.60 11.00 -17.34
C ARG A 114 -9.83 10.26 -16.25
N PRO A 115 -8.87 9.39 -16.63
CA PRO A 115 -8.08 8.68 -15.63
C PRO A 115 -7.16 9.67 -14.91
N VAL A 116 -7.18 9.63 -13.58
CA VAL A 116 -6.38 10.50 -12.69
C VAL A 116 -5.43 9.71 -11.78
N GLY A 117 -5.49 8.37 -11.83
CA GLY A 117 -4.50 7.50 -11.23
C GLY A 117 -4.91 6.03 -11.33
N GLU A 118 -3.97 5.14 -11.00
CA GLU A 118 -4.24 3.72 -10.79
C GLU A 118 -3.81 3.33 -9.38
N ALA A 119 -4.69 2.74 -8.58
CA ALA A 119 -4.37 2.27 -7.24
C ALA A 119 -3.93 0.79 -7.24
N TRP A 120 -2.82 0.52 -6.57
CA TRP A 120 -2.14 -0.77 -6.55
C TRP A 120 -1.69 -1.18 -5.13
N THR A 121 -1.28 -2.44 -4.98
CA THR A 121 -0.59 -2.94 -3.76
C THR A 121 0.68 -3.68 -4.09
N SER A 122 1.68 -3.62 -3.20
CA SER A 122 2.97 -4.35 -3.30
C SER A 122 3.72 -4.11 -4.61
N VAL A 123 3.68 -2.89 -5.14
CA VAL A 123 4.36 -2.55 -6.40
C VAL A 123 5.76 -2.02 -6.13
N GLU A 124 6.74 -2.59 -6.82
CA GLU A 124 8.09 -2.07 -6.93
C GLU A 124 8.14 -0.92 -7.95
N PHE A 125 8.78 0.19 -7.58
CA PHE A 125 9.09 1.30 -8.49
C PHE A 125 10.60 1.45 -8.66
N GLU A 126 11.01 2.05 -9.78
CA GLU A 126 12.42 2.38 -10.04
C GLU A 126 12.83 3.66 -9.33
N SER A 127 13.85 3.56 -8.48
CA SER A 127 14.28 4.62 -7.58
C SER A 127 14.73 5.90 -8.29
N LEU A 128 14.64 7.01 -7.57
CA LEU A 128 15.30 8.26 -7.94
C LEU A 128 16.81 8.06 -8.07
N SER A 129 17.42 7.29 -7.17
CA SER A 129 18.86 7.00 -7.24
C SER A 129 19.24 6.28 -8.54
N TRP A 130 18.43 5.35 -9.04
CA TRP A 130 18.64 4.72 -10.35
C TRP A 130 18.69 5.76 -11.47
N ALA A 131 17.65 6.59 -11.57
CA ALA A 131 17.53 7.60 -12.61
C ALA A 131 18.67 8.63 -12.53
N HIS A 132 19.03 9.05 -11.31
CA HIS A 132 20.09 10.04 -11.09
C HIS A 132 21.47 9.54 -11.52
N ASN A 133 21.72 8.23 -11.47
CA ASN A 133 22.97 7.60 -11.89
C ASN A 133 22.97 7.19 -13.39
N GLY A 134 22.09 7.77 -14.20
CA GLY A 134 22.02 7.47 -15.64
C GLY A 134 21.34 6.13 -15.98
N GLY A 135 20.60 5.57 -15.03
CA GLY A 135 19.84 4.35 -15.21
C GLY A 135 18.74 4.49 -16.28
N TYR A 136 18.57 3.46 -17.11
CA TYR A 136 17.54 3.45 -18.14
C TYR A 136 16.18 3.02 -17.54
N PRO A 137 15.08 3.75 -17.82
CA PRO A 137 13.74 3.39 -17.35
C PRO A 137 13.30 1.99 -17.82
N GLY A 138 12.68 1.23 -16.93
CA GLY A 138 12.23 -0.14 -17.17
C GLY A 138 13.31 -1.22 -17.02
N ASN A 139 14.55 -0.82 -16.71
CA ASN A 139 15.72 -1.70 -16.60
C ASN A 139 16.38 -1.64 -15.21
N ALA A 140 15.76 -1.05 -14.20
CA ALA A 140 16.34 -0.97 -12.87
C ALA A 140 16.59 -2.38 -12.29
N PRO A 141 17.81 -2.69 -11.83
CA PRO A 141 18.08 -3.95 -11.15
C PRO A 141 17.39 -3.97 -9.78
N ARG A 142 17.28 -5.15 -9.17
CA ARG A 142 16.52 -5.34 -7.91
C ARG A 142 16.89 -4.37 -6.80
N GLN A 143 18.19 -4.14 -6.59
CA GLN A 143 18.70 -3.23 -5.56
C GLN A 143 18.39 -1.75 -5.80
N ALA A 144 17.96 -1.38 -7.02
CA ALA A 144 17.63 -0.02 -7.40
C ALA A 144 16.10 0.19 -7.46
N ARG A 145 15.33 -0.75 -6.91
CA ARG A 145 13.87 -0.71 -6.82
C ARG A 145 13.44 -0.74 -5.35
N HIS A 146 12.32 -0.09 -5.08
CA HIS A 146 11.70 -0.09 -3.74
C HIS A 146 10.22 -0.42 -3.86
N GLU A 147 9.68 -1.08 -2.84
CA GLU A 147 8.27 -1.44 -2.77
C GLU A 147 7.45 -0.33 -2.11
N LEU A 148 6.23 -0.14 -2.61
CA LEU A 148 5.16 0.56 -1.93
C LEU A 148 4.04 -0.44 -1.62
N ASP A 149 3.70 -0.58 -0.33
CA ASP A 149 2.68 -1.53 0.14
C ASP A 149 1.32 -1.21 -0.48
N VAL A 150 0.98 0.08 -0.55
CA VAL A 150 -0.13 0.62 -1.34
C VAL A 150 0.38 1.86 -2.08
N CYS A 151 -0.03 2.05 -3.33
CA CYS A 151 0.34 3.24 -4.09
C CYS A 151 -0.77 3.68 -5.05
N VAL A 152 -0.64 4.93 -5.50
CA VAL A 152 -1.32 5.45 -6.68
C VAL A 152 -0.24 5.75 -7.70
N LEU A 153 -0.38 5.18 -8.90
CA LEU A 153 0.50 5.40 -10.03
C LEU A 153 -0.16 6.34 -11.04
N GLU A 154 0.67 6.92 -11.89
CA GLU A 154 0.23 7.56 -13.13
C GLU A 154 -0.63 6.58 -13.96
N PRO A 155 -1.75 7.05 -14.56
CA PRO A 155 -2.53 6.24 -15.49
C PRO A 155 -1.69 5.64 -16.62
N GLY A 156 -1.82 4.34 -16.84
CA GLY A 156 -1.08 3.65 -17.90
C GLY A 156 0.41 3.48 -17.62
N ALA A 157 0.87 3.67 -16.37
CA ALA A 157 2.27 3.40 -16.01
C ALA A 157 2.68 1.98 -16.40
N GLY A 158 3.91 1.81 -16.89
CA GLY A 158 4.45 0.49 -17.29
C GLY A 158 4.61 -0.47 -16.10
N GLU A 159 5.01 -1.71 -16.37
CA GLU A 159 5.21 -2.74 -15.32
C GLU A 159 6.25 -2.35 -14.27
N ARG A 160 7.22 -1.51 -14.64
CA ARG A 160 8.25 -0.94 -13.76
C ARG A 160 8.07 0.58 -13.73
N PRO A 161 7.11 1.11 -12.95
CA PRO A 161 6.90 2.54 -12.87
C PRO A 161 8.16 3.22 -12.34
N SER A 162 8.54 4.35 -12.93
CA SER A 162 9.61 5.18 -12.36
C SER A 162 9.11 5.97 -11.14
N HIS A 163 10.03 6.48 -10.33
CA HIS A 163 9.69 7.41 -9.23
C HIS A 163 8.87 8.64 -9.67
N LEU A 164 8.96 9.06 -10.95
CA LEU A 164 8.15 10.15 -11.51
C LEU A 164 6.68 9.76 -11.70
N GLN A 165 6.41 8.47 -11.85
CA GLN A 165 5.08 7.90 -12.11
C GLN A 165 4.38 7.45 -10.83
N VAL A 166 4.99 7.70 -9.66
CA VAL A 166 4.34 7.51 -8.36
C VAL A 166 3.56 8.78 -8.04
N PHE A 167 2.24 8.71 -7.98
CA PHE A 167 1.38 9.85 -7.59
C PHE A 167 1.13 9.88 -6.09
N ALA A 168 1.15 8.73 -5.41
CA ALA A 168 1.19 8.60 -3.96
C ALA A 168 1.78 7.25 -3.54
N GLY A 169 2.50 7.23 -2.40
CA GLY A 169 3.06 6.00 -1.84
C GLY A 169 2.66 5.84 -0.37
N ILE A 170 2.38 4.61 0.05
CA ILE A 170 1.98 4.29 1.42
C ILE A 170 2.79 3.09 1.91
N SER A 171 3.44 3.26 3.06
CA SER A 171 4.04 2.17 3.83
C SER A 171 3.11 1.78 4.98
N CYS A 172 2.73 0.52 5.04
CA CYS A 172 1.80 -0.07 5.98
C CYS A 172 2.55 -0.83 7.08
N LYS A 173 2.21 -0.56 8.34
CA LYS A 173 2.80 -1.24 9.51
C LYS A 173 1.69 -1.78 10.40
N ASP A 174 1.31 -3.04 10.20
CA ASP A 174 0.51 -3.77 11.19
C ASP A 174 1.41 -4.24 12.34
N VAL A 175 1.47 -3.45 13.42
CA VAL A 175 2.37 -3.69 14.55
C VAL A 175 1.64 -3.47 15.87
N ARG A 176 2.12 -4.15 16.92
CA ARG A 176 1.64 -3.89 18.29
C ARG A 176 2.12 -2.54 18.82
N SER A 177 3.32 -2.13 18.42
CA SER A 177 3.94 -0.87 18.83
C SER A 177 4.78 -0.33 17.69
N SER A 178 4.61 0.95 17.39
CA SER A 178 5.36 1.68 16.38
C SER A 178 6.77 1.99 16.86
N SER A 179 7.75 1.65 16.05
CA SER A 179 9.16 1.93 16.28
C SER A 179 9.66 3.09 15.42
N LYS A 180 10.82 3.65 15.79
CA LYS A 180 11.51 4.64 14.94
C LYS A 180 11.97 4.05 13.60
N GLU A 181 12.14 2.74 13.51
CA GLU A 181 12.56 2.04 12.29
C GLU A 181 11.52 2.21 11.19
N ASN A 182 10.23 2.09 11.52
CA ASN A 182 9.11 2.35 10.60
C ASN A 182 9.19 3.76 9.99
N VAL A 183 9.59 4.75 10.79
CA VAL A 183 9.74 6.14 10.34
C VAL A 183 10.95 6.30 9.43
N ARG A 184 12.08 5.68 9.77
CA ARG A 184 13.29 5.71 8.93
C ARG A 184 13.04 5.06 7.58
N GLU A 185 12.29 3.97 7.54
CA GLU A 185 11.90 3.30 6.30
C GLU A 185 11.06 4.23 5.41
N ALA A 186 10.03 4.89 5.96
CA ALA A 186 9.22 5.84 5.21
C ALA A 186 10.02 7.06 4.71
N LEU A 187 10.97 7.55 5.51
CA LEU A 187 11.91 8.60 5.08
C LEU A 187 12.86 8.11 3.98
N GLY A 188 13.29 6.85 4.02
CA GLY A 188 14.05 6.21 2.96
C GLY A 188 13.26 6.16 1.65
N LEU A 189 12.00 5.69 1.71
CA LEU A 189 11.10 5.69 0.54
C LEU A 189 10.91 7.11 -0.01
N ARG A 190 10.77 8.11 0.86
CA ARG A 190 10.68 9.51 0.43
C ARG A 190 11.93 9.95 -0.33
N ARG A 191 13.12 9.66 0.18
CA ARG A 191 14.39 9.99 -0.47
C ARG A 191 14.53 9.33 -1.83
N GLU A 192 14.02 8.11 -1.98
CA GLU A 192 14.08 7.36 -3.25
C GLU A 192 12.95 7.70 -4.22
N THR A 193 11.98 8.53 -3.82
CA THR A 193 10.88 8.95 -4.70
C THR A 193 10.98 10.40 -5.15
N ALA A 194 11.69 11.27 -4.41
CA ALA A 194 11.80 12.69 -4.76
C ALA A 194 12.94 13.41 -4.04
N PHE A 195 13.36 14.54 -4.60
CA PHE A 195 14.19 15.52 -3.90
C PHE A 195 13.34 16.40 -2.98
N LEU A 196 13.92 16.83 -1.85
CA LEU A 196 13.33 17.84 -0.99
C LEU A 196 13.19 19.16 -1.76
N HIS A 197 12.05 19.82 -1.62
CA HIS A 197 11.73 21.04 -2.35
C HIS A 197 10.82 21.94 -1.51
N ARG A 198 10.66 23.22 -1.88
CA ARG A 198 9.58 24.04 -1.31
C ARG A 198 8.22 23.35 -1.52
N PRO A 199 7.24 23.51 -0.60
CA PRO A 199 5.90 22.99 -0.80
C PRO A 199 5.35 23.34 -2.18
N VAL A 200 4.84 22.34 -2.87
CA VAL A 200 4.18 22.45 -4.18
C VAL A 200 2.92 21.59 -4.18
N GLN A 201 1.97 21.89 -5.06
CA GLN A 201 0.75 21.10 -5.19
C GLN A 201 1.07 19.62 -5.39
N SER A 202 0.40 18.78 -4.62
CA SER A 202 0.59 17.34 -4.68
C SER A 202 0.07 16.74 -5.99
N LEU A 203 0.68 15.63 -6.42
CA LEU A 203 0.12 14.75 -7.45
C LEU A 203 -1.17 14.05 -7.00
N ALA A 204 -1.41 13.96 -5.69
CA ALA A 204 -2.66 13.46 -5.11
C ALA A 204 -3.23 14.47 -4.10
N PRO A 205 -3.75 15.63 -4.56
CA PRO A 205 -4.15 16.74 -3.69
C PRO A 205 -5.34 16.39 -2.78
N TRP A 206 -6.09 15.35 -3.13
CA TRP A 206 -7.18 14.77 -2.33
C TRP A 206 -6.70 13.95 -1.12
N LEU A 207 -5.41 13.59 -1.07
CA LEU A 207 -4.77 13.01 0.12
C LEU A 207 -4.07 14.06 0.97
N VAL A 208 -3.24 14.86 0.31
CA VAL A 208 -2.42 15.90 0.90
C VAL A 208 -2.33 17.02 -0.13
N THR A 209 -2.74 18.23 0.22
CA THR A 209 -2.84 19.34 -0.74
C THR A 209 -1.49 19.76 -1.31
N GLU A 210 -0.47 19.88 -0.45
CA GLU A 210 0.88 20.29 -0.83
C GLU A 210 1.94 19.35 -0.24
N VAL A 211 3.04 19.15 -0.96
CA VAL A 211 4.15 18.29 -0.53
C VAL A 211 5.47 19.04 -0.73
N PRO A 212 6.37 19.08 0.28
CA PRO A 212 7.68 19.69 0.16
C PRO A 212 8.68 18.79 -0.61
N ALA A 213 8.29 18.32 -1.80
CA ALA A 213 9.12 17.42 -2.60
C ALA A 213 8.84 17.55 -4.10
N LYS A 214 9.83 17.21 -4.92
CA LYS A 214 9.71 17.13 -6.38
C LYS A 214 10.33 15.81 -6.89
N PRO A 215 9.53 14.87 -7.45
CA PRO A 215 8.06 14.90 -7.63
C PRO A 215 7.23 15.04 -6.35
N SER A 216 6.03 15.62 -6.47
CA SER A 216 5.17 16.00 -5.34
C SER A 216 4.19 14.90 -4.89
N ALA A 217 4.59 13.64 -5.07
CA ALA A 217 3.86 12.48 -4.58
C ALA A 217 3.89 12.45 -3.03
N PRO A 218 2.77 12.38 -2.30
CA PRO A 218 2.82 12.26 -0.85
C PRO A 218 3.22 10.84 -0.46
N ILE A 219 4.09 10.71 0.55
CA ILE A 219 4.43 9.42 1.16
C ILE A 219 3.74 9.32 2.51
N LEU A 220 2.91 8.31 2.73
CA LEU A 220 2.21 8.10 3.99
C LEU A 220 2.84 6.93 4.76
N LEU A 221 3.06 7.12 6.06
CA LEU A 221 3.32 6.03 6.99
C LEU A 221 2.02 5.71 7.74
N ILE A 222 1.46 4.55 7.47
CA ILE A 222 0.19 4.11 8.07
C ILE A 222 0.43 2.96 9.03
N SER A 223 0.03 3.11 10.29
CA SER A 223 0.21 2.07 11.31
C SER A 223 -1.08 1.71 12.04
N SER A 224 -1.16 0.44 12.46
CA SER A 224 -2.22 -0.08 13.33
C SER A 224 -2.00 0.24 14.81
N ASP A 225 -0.87 0.84 15.18
CA ASP A 225 -0.63 1.40 16.51
C ASP A 225 -0.81 2.92 16.51
N VAL A 226 -1.69 3.42 17.39
CA VAL A 226 -1.95 4.86 17.57
C VAL A 226 -0.69 5.62 18.00
N GLY A 227 0.25 4.95 18.67
CA GLY A 227 1.54 5.48 19.08
C GLY A 227 2.40 6.00 17.93
N VAL A 228 2.11 5.63 16.67
CA VAL A 228 2.79 6.18 15.48
C VAL A 228 2.67 7.69 15.40
N ARG A 229 1.55 8.27 15.89
CA ARG A 229 1.23 9.70 15.74
C ARG A 229 2.26 10.63 16.38
N LYS A 230 3.01 10.16 17.39
CA LYS A 230 4.11 10.91 18.01
C LYS A 230 5.25 11.23 17.05
N TYR A 231 5.32 10.54 15.92
CA TYR A 231 6.31 10.76 14.86
C TYR A 231 5.78 11.63 13.72
N SER A 232 4.59 12.22 13.84
CA SER A 232 3.98 13.01 12.76
C SER A 232 4.78 14.26 12.37
N SER A 233 5.51 14.84 13.31
CA SER A 233 6.39 15.98 13.10
C SER A 233 7.78 15.67 13.70
N PRO A 234 8.89 16.12 13.07
CA PRO A 234 8.98 16.99 11.89
C PRO A 234 9.07 16.24 10.55
N VAL A 235 8.69 14.96 10.49
CA VAL A 235 8.84 14.16 9.25
C VAL A 235 7.92 14.62 8.11
N ASP A 236 6.83 15.31 8.45
CA ASP A 236 5.93 15.98 7.53
C ASP A 236 6.61 17.11 6.74
N ALA A 237 7.56 17.83 7.36
CA ALA A 237 8.40 18.81 6.68
C ALA A 237 9.30 18.19 5.59
N LEU A 238 9.49 16.88 5.62
CA LEU A 238 10.18 16.10 4.58
C LEU A 238 9.21 15.41 3.61
N GLY A 239 7.91 15.67 3.72
CA GLY A 239 6.89 15.09 2.84
C GLY A 239 6.48 13.66 3.20
N VAL A 240 6.69 13.24 4.46
CA VAL A 240 6.20 11.98 5.01
C VAL A 240 5.04 12.24 5.98
N TYR A 241 3.87 11.66 5.72
CA TYR A 241 2.65 11.93 6.48
C TYR A 241 2.21 10.72 7.28
N VAL A 242 2.23 10.85 8.60
CA VAL A 242 1.86 9.76 9.51
C VAL A 242 0.36 9.68 9.69
N ARG A 243 -0.22 8.48 9.60
CA ARG A 243 -1.64 8.21 9.90
C ARG A 243 -1.80 6.92 10.72
N PHE A 244 -2.82 6.92 11.56
CA PHE A 244 -3.26 5.73 12.29
C PHE A 244 -4.50 5.15 11.61
N VAL A 245 -4.49 3.85 11.35
CA VAL A 245 -5.66 3.10 10.86
C VAL A 245 -5.93 1.95 11.81
N ARG A 246 -7.07 2.05 12.51
CA ARG A 246 -7.51 1.03 13.46
C ARG A 246 -7.84 -0.27 12.73
N ARG A 247 -7.37 -1.40 13.27
CA ARG A 247 -7.76 -2.74 12.83
C ARG A 247 -9.23 -2.99 13.21
N PRO A 248 -10.07 -3.49 12.29
CA PRO A 248 -11.42 -3.92 12.67
C PRO A 248 -11.41 -5.14 13.60
N TRP A 249 -10.31 -5.90 13.64
CA TRP A 249 -10.11 -7.09 14.48
C TRP A 249 -9.31 -6.83 15.76
N GLU A 250 -9.28 -5.59 16.24
CA GLU A 250 -8.52 -5.25 17.46
C GLU A 250 -9.10 -5.90 18.74
N ALA A 251 -10.36 -6.36 18.71
CA ALA A 251 -11.02 -7.03 19.83
C ALA A 251 -10.56 -8.49 20.06
N GLU A 252 -9.68 -9.04 19.24
CA GLU A 252 -9.16 -10.42 19.38
C GLU A 252 -7.90 -10.54 20.28
N VAL A 253 -7.63 -9.53 21.12
CA VAL A 253 -6.44 -9.50 21.99
C VAL A 253 -6.83 -9.36 23.46
#